data_AF-A0A7H4N2I5-F1
#
_entry.id   AF-A0A7H4N2I5-F1
#
_cell.length_a   1.000
_cell.length_b   1.000
_cell.length_c   1.000
_cell.angle_alpha   90.00
_cell.angle_beta   90.00
_cell.angle_gamma   90.00
#
_symmetry.space_group_name_H-M   'P 1'
#
loop_
_entity.id
_entity.type
_entity.pdbx_description
1 polymer ?
#
loop_
_entity_poly.entity_id
_entity_poly.type
_entity_poly.pdbx_seq_one_letter_code
_entity_poly.pdbx_strand_id
1 'polypeptide(L)'
;MEDASNVDLSHFRRWYSQSGTPIVTVHDDYNPETEQYTLTISQRTPPTAEQAEKLPLHIPFDIELYDNEGKVIPLQKGGHPVHHVLNVTQAEQTFVFDNVYFQPVPALLCEFSAPVKLEYKWSDQQLTFLMRHARNDFSRWDAAQSLLATYIKLNVNRHQQGQPLSLPIHVADAFRAILLDEKIDPALAAEILTLPSANEMAELFAIIDPLAIAAVREALTRTLAKELADEFLAVYNANKLDGYRVEHADIGKRSLRNTCLRYLAFGDTELADKLISAQYHHADNMTDALAALAAAVAAQLPCRDALMQEYDDKWHQDGLVMDKWFIPAVHQPGG
;
A
#
# COMPACT_ATOMS: atom_id res chain seq x y z
N MET A 1 2.95 -16.22 28.73
CA MET A 1 2.01 -15.16 28.32
C MET A 1 0.72 -15.29 29.11
N GLU A 2 -0.09 -16.34 28.87
CA GLU A 2 -1.35 -16.61 29.58
C GLU A 2 -1.22 -16.52 31.11
N ASP A 3 -0.29 -17.26 31.73
CA ASP A 3 -0.08 -17.23 33.20
C ASP A 3 0.27 -15.84 33.77
N ALA A 4 0.92 -14.99 32.97
CA ALA A 4 1.38 -13.69 33.42
C ALA A 4 0.34 -12.58 33.19
N SER A 5 -0.47 -12.69 32.15
CA SER A 5 -1.48 -11.69 31.77
C SER A 5 -2.89 -12.01 32.27
N ASN A 6 -3.15 -13.26 32.67
CA ASN A 6 -4.49 -13.80 32.94
C ASN A 6 -5.45 -13.70 31.73
N VAL A 7 -4.91 -13.58 30.52
CA VAL A 7 -5.68 -13.64 29.26
C VAL A 7 -5.66 -15.08 28.76
N ASP A 8 -6.83 -15.68 28.57
CA ASP A 8 -6.95 -17.03 28.00
C ASP A 8 -6.52 -17.04 26.53
N LEU A 9 -5.49 -17.83 26.24
CA LEU A 9 -4.91 -18.05 24.92
C LEU A 9 -5.16 -19.50 24.44
N SER A 10 -6.04 -20.27 25.10
CA SER A 10 -6.32 -21.67 24.75
C SER A 10 -6.80 -21.81 23.30
N HIS A 11 -7.72 -20.94 22.88
CA HIS A 11 -8.15 -20.86 21.48
C HIS A 11 -7.04 -20.29 20.59
N PHE A 12 -6.35 -19.24 21.04
CA PHE A 12 -5.28 -18.58 20.29
C PHE A 12 -4.14 -19.53 19.89
N ARG A 13 -3.84 -20.57 20.69
CA ARG A 13 -2.85 -21.61 20.36
C ARG A 13 -3.08 -22.29 19.01
N ARG A 14 -4.31 -22.29 18.46
CA ARG A 14 -4.62 -22.84 17.14
C ARG A 14 -3.83 -22.18 16.00
N TRP A 15 -3.41 -20.91 16.17
CA TRP A 15 -2.51 -20.23 15.22
C TRP A 15 -1.17 -20.97 15.01
N TYR A 16 -0.70 -21.74 15.99
CA TYR A 16 0.54 -22.49 15.90
C TYR A 16 0.39 -23.84 15.20
N SER A 17 -0.84 -24.35 15.07
CA SER A 17 -1.12 -25.70 14.54
C SER A 17 -1.86 -25.70 13.22
N GLN A 18 -2.52 -24.61 12.83
CA GLN A 18 -3.31 -24.51 11.62
C GLN A 18 -2.59 -23.67 10.56
N SER A 19 -2.26 -24.29 9.42
CA SER A 19 -1.64 -23.62 8.28
C SER A 19 -2.66 -22.87 7.40
N GLY A 20 -2.17 -22.05 6.48
CA GLY A 20 -2.99 -21.30 5.52
C GLY A 20 -3.45 -19.95 6.06
N THR A 21 -3.79 -19.05 5.14
CA THR A 21 -4.21 -17.68 5.47
C THR A 21 -5.73 -17.64 5.66
N PRO A 22 -6.23 -17.22 6.83
CA PRO A 22 -7.66 -17.03 7.03
C PRO A 22 -8.18 -15.89 6.15
N ILE A 23 -9.44 -16.02 5.74
CA ILE A 23 -10.22 -15.00 5.05
C ILE A 23 -11.27 -14.52 6.04
N VAL A 24 -11.29 -13.21 6.29
CA VAL A 24 -12.28 -12.54 7.14
C VAL A 24 -13.18 -11.71 6.25
N THR A 25 -14.47 -12.03 6.22
CA THR A 25 -15.47 -11.30 5.44
C THR A 25 -16.30 -10.44 6.38
N VAL A 26 -16.43 -9.15 6.08
CA VAL A 26 -17.15 -8.18 6.89
C VAL A 26 -18.32 -7.61 6.09
N HIS A 27 -19.48 -7.59 6.74
CA HIS A 27 -20.67 -6.88 6.30
C HIS A 27 -21.11 -5.91 7.38
N ASP A 28 -21.57 -4.74 6.97
CA ASP A 28 -22.03 -3.71 7.88
C ASP A 28 -23.48 -3.28 7.59
N ASP A 29 -24.14 -2.77 8.62
CA ASP A 29 -25.45 -2.13 8.55
C ASP A 29 -25.48 -0.95 9.52
N TYR A 30 -26.02 0.17 9.07
CA TYR A 30 -26.24 1.34 9.90
C TYR A 30 -27.74 1.63 9.98
N ASN A 31 -28.28 1.60 11.19
CA ASN A 31 -29.67 1.93 11.45
C ASN A 31 -29.78 3.36 12.02
N PRO A 32 -30.32 4.33 11.26
CA PRO A 32 -30.45 5.71 11.72
C PRO A 32 -31.57 5.90 12.76
N GLU A 33 -32.54 4.99 12.86
CA GLU A 33 -33.62 5.08 13.86
C GLU A 33 -33.13 4.71 15.26
N THR A 34 -32.19 3.76 15.35
CA THR A 34 -31.61 3.30 16.62
C THR A 34 -30.21 3.85 16.88
N GLU A 35 -29.61 4.57 15.92
CA GLU A 35 -28.22 5.03 15.96
C GLU A 35 -27.26 3.87 16.26
N GLN A 36 -27.51 2.72 15.63
CA GLN A 36 -26.72 1.51 15.80
C GLN A 36 -25.96 1.16 14.53
N TYR A 37 -24.69 0.83 14.71
CA TYR A 37 -23.86 0.26 13.66
C TYR A 37 -23.55 -1.20 13.98
N THR A 38 -23.79 -2.07 13.02
CA THR A 38 -23.66 -3.50 13.17
C THR A 38 -22.60 -4.03 12.22
N LEU A 39 -21.60 -4.72 12.74
CA LEU A 39 -20.63 -5.50 11.97
C LEU A 39 -20.95 -6.98 12.10
N THR A 40 -21.28 -7.62 10.99
CA THR A 40 -21.31 -9.08 10.87
C THR A 40 -19.99 -9.54 10.25
N ILE A 41 -19.20 -10.26 11.04
CA ILE A 41 -17.86 -10.70 10.70
C ILE A 41 -17.86 -12.22 10.65
N SER A 42 -17.41 -12.77 9.52
CA SER A 42 -17.22 -14.21 9.35
C SER A 42 -15.77 -14.53 9.02
N GLN A 43 -15.34 -15.74 9.37
CA GLN A 43 -14.00 -16.22 9.06
C GLN A 43 -14.01 -17.66 8.52
N ARG A 44 -13.08 -17.91 7.60
CA ARG A 44 -12.79 -19.26 7.08
C ARG A 44 -11.32 -19.36 6.70
N THR A 45 -10.74 -20.55 6.80
CA THR A 45 -9.42 -20.83 6.21
C THR A 45 -9.60 -21.88 5.13
N PRO A 46 -9.18 -21.64 3.87
CA PRO A 46 -9.23 -22.67 2.84
C PRO A 46 -8.38 -23.90 3.21
N PRO A 47 -8.76 -25.12 2.78
CA PRO A 47 -7.91 -26.29 2.91
C PRO A 47 -6.54 -26.06 2.27
N THR A 48 -5.51 -26.61 2.88
CA THR A 48 -4.12 -26.61 2.37
C THR A 48 -3.70 -28.03 2.03
N ALA A 49 -2.66 -28.20 1.21
CA ALA A 49 -2.17 -29.53 0.82
C ALA A 49 -1.91 -30.47 2.02
N GLU A 50 -1.43 -29.92 3.13
CA GLU A 50 -1.04 -30.68 4.33
C GLU A 50 -2.17 -30.81 5.37
N GLN A 51 -3.25 -30.05 5.24
CA GLN A 51 -4.31 -29.97 6.24
C GLN A 51 -5.66 -29.69 5.58
N ALA A 52 -6.52 -30.70 5.58
CA ALA A 52 -7.87 -30.63 5.02
C ALA A 52 -8.87 -29.99 5.99
N GLU A 53 -8.78 -30.33 7.29
CA GLU A 53 -9.65 -29.77 8.33
C GLU A 53 -9.13 -28.40 8.76
N LYS A 54 -10.05 -27.43 8.85
CA LYS A 54 -9.77 -26.06 9.30
C LYS A 54 -10.86 -25.62 10.26
N LEU A 55 -10.47 -24.99 11.36
CA LEU A 55 -11.35 -24.50 12.42
C LEU A 55 -11.22 -22.97 12.56
N PRO A 56 -12.23 -22.27 13.09
CA PRO A 56 -12.15 -20.83 13.38
C PRO A 56 -10.99 -20.51 14.32
N LEU A 57 -10.29 -19.41 14.08
CA LEU A 57 -9.20 -18.92 14.93
C LEU A 57 -9.72 -17.87 15.92
N HIS A 58 -8.89 -17.52 16.90
CA HIS A 58 -9.09 -16.32 17.71
C HIS A 58 -8.35 -15.18 17.02
N ILE A 59 -9.08 -14.38 16.26
CA ILE A 59 -8.56 -13.28 15.45
C ILE A 59 -8.78 -11.96 16.24
N PRO A 60 -7.71 -11.30 16.71
CA PRO A 60 -7.81 -9.93 17.20
C PRO A 60 -8.08 -9.00 16.01
N PHE A 61 -9.29 -8.47 15.91
CA PHE A 61 -9.75 -7.69 14.78
C PHE A 61 -9.94 -6.23 15.20
N ASP A 62 -8.96 -5.39 14.92
CA ASP A 62 -8.94 -4.01 15.36
C ASP A 62 -9.72 -3.08 14.41
N ILE A 63 -10.53 -2.19 14.97
CA ILE A 63 -11.39 -1.26 14.23
C ILE A 63 -11.32 0.17 14.78
N GLU A 64 -11.55 1.15 13.91
CA GLU A 64 -11.88 2.52 14.29
C GLU A 64 -13.04 3.01 13.42
N LEU A 65 -14.01 3.74 13.98
CA LEU A 65 -15.15 4.28 13.24
C LEU A 65 -15.01 5.80 13.13
N TYR A 66 -15.20 6.34 11.93
CA TYR A 66 -15.09 7.77 11.66
C TYR A 66 -16.43 8.36 11.28
N ASP A 67 -16.74 9.56 11.78
CA ASP A 67 -17.82 10.39 11.26
C ASP A 67 -17.41 11.12 9.97
N ASN A 68 -18.32 11.91 9.39
CA ASN A 68 -18.06 12.66 8.17
C ASN A 68 -17.01 13.77 8.30
N GLU A 69 -16.63 14.16 9.51
CA GLU A 69 -15.56 15.15 9.76
C GLU A 69 -14.19 14.49 9.98
N GLY A 70 -14.12 13.16 9.94
CA GLY A 70 -12.90 12.41 10.24
C GLY A 70 -12.62 12.29 11.73
N LYS A 71 -13.61 12.54 12.60
CA LYS A 71 -13.48 12.32 14.04
C LYS A 71 -13.87 10.90 14.38
N VAL A 72 -13.18 10.36 15.39
CA VAL A 72 -13.44 9.00 15.87
C VAL A 72 -14.76 8.97 16.66
N ILE A 73 -15.63 8.06 16.28
CA ILE A 73 -16.87 7.75 16.99
C ILE A 73 -16.52 6.77 18.13
N PRO A 74 -16.81 7.11 19.41
CA PRO A 74 -16.54 6.22 20.54
C PRO A 74 -17.31 4.90 20.44
N LEU A 75 -16.61 3.78 20.56
CA LEU A 75 -17.21 2.45 20.55
C LEU A 75 -17.87 2.14 21.90
N GLN A 76 -19.17 1.84 21.90
CA GLN A 76 -19.93 1.53 23.10
C GLN A 76 -21.14 0.65 22.82
N LYS A 77 -21.63 -0.05 23.85
CA LYS A 77 -22.87 -0.84 23.80
C LYS A 77 -23.49 -0.91 25.18
N GLY A 78 -24.80 -0.67 25.28
CA GLY A 78 -25.55 -0.70 26.55
C GLY A 78 -25.00 0.27 27.61
N GLY A 79 -24.46 1.41 27.18
CA GLY A 79 -23.85 2.42 28.07
C GLY A 79 -22.44 2.10 28.56
N HIS A 80 -21.81 1.04 28.05
CA HIS A 80 -20.44 0.66 28.40
C HIS A 80 -19.50 0.80 27.20
N PRO A 81 -18.25 1.29 27.39
CA PRO A 81 -17.24 1.28 26.34
C PRO A 81 -16.99 -0.13 25.82
N VAL A 82 -16.82 -0.26 24.51
CA VAL A 82 -16.40 -1.49 23.84
C VAL A 82 -14.95 -1.32 23.37
N HIS A 83 -14.14 -2.35 23.55
CA HIS A 83 -12.75 -2.32 23.11
C HIS A 83 -12.67 -2.34 21.57
N HIS A 84 -11.71 -1.61 20.99
CA HIS A 84 -11.50 -1.48 19.53
C HIS A 84 -11.01 -2.79 18.90
N VAL A 85 -10.18 -3.54 19.62
CA VAL A 85 -9.82 -4.92 19.23
C VAL A 85 -10.97 -5.88 19.54
N LEU A 86 -11.71 -6.27 18.50
CA LEU A 86 -12.79 -7.26 18.58
C LEU A 86 -12.22 -8.68 18.63
N ASN A 87 -12.79 -9.52 19.49
CA ASN A 87 -12.42 -10.93 19.57
C ASN A 87 -13.25 -11.76 18.59
N VAL A 88 -12.77 -11.90 17.35
CA VAL A 88 -13.43 -12.73 16.33
C VAL A 88 -12.99 -14.18 16.50
N THR A 89 -13.82 -14.98 17.17
CA THR A 89 -13.53 -16.35 17.60
C THR A 89 -14.42 -17.40 16.94
N GLN A 90 -15.60 -17.03 16.43
CA GLN A 90 -16.51 -17.99 15.79
C GLN A 90 -16.44 -17.86 14.27
N ALA A 91 -17.07 -18.81 13.57
CA ALA A 91 -17.17 -18.79 12.11
C ALA A 91 -17.94 -17.56 11.59
N GLU A 92 -18.95 -17.10 12.35
CA GLU A 92 -19.71 -15.88 12.09
C GLU A 92 -20.12 -15.27 13.44
N GLN A 93 -19.96 -13.95 13.58
CA GLN A 93 -20.30 -13.19 14.79
C GLN A 93 -20.78 -11.80 14.42
N THR A 94 -21.64 -11.25 15.28
CA THR A 94 -22.15 -9.89 15.11
C THR A 94 -21.74 -9.01 16.29
N PHE A 95 -21.17 -7.86 15.98
CA PHE A 95 -20.82 -6.80 16.91
C PHE A 95 -21.74 -5.60 16.65
N VAL A 96 -22.33 -5.05 17.70
CA VAL A 96 -23.26 -3.92 17.60
C VAL A 96 -22.71 -2.80 18.46
N PHE A 97 -22.67 -1.60 17.90
CA PHE A 97 -22.24 -0.38 18.57
C PHE A 97 -23.42 0.59 18.63
N ASP A 98 -23.71 1.09 19.83
CA ASP A 98 -24.77 2.06 20.11
C ASP A 98 -24.20 3.49 20.08
N ASN A 99 -25.09 4.49 20.02
CA ASN A 99 -24.73 5.92 19.99
C ASN A 99 -23.81 6.28 18.81
N VAL A 100 -24.01 5.60 17.67
CA VAL A 100 -23.35 5.90 16.41
C VAL A 100 -24.21 6.95 15.70
N TYR A 101 -23.93 8.22 15.99
CA TYR A 101 -24.75 9.38 15.59
C TYR A 101 -24.66 9.74 14.09
N PHE A 102 -23.81 9.06 13.34
CA PHE A 102 -23.59 9.26 11.91
C PHE A 102 -23.22 7.94 11.25
N GLN A 103 -23.62 7.73 9.98
CA GLN A 103 -23.22 6.53 9.23
C GLN A 103 -21.69 6.48 9.10
N PRO A 104 -21.00 5.54 9.77
CA PRO A 104 -19.56 5.62 9.91
C PRO A 104 -18.83 5.20 8.63
N VAL A 105 -17.62 5.71 8.46
CA VAL A 105 -16.60 5.10 7.61
C VAL A 105 -15.72 4.23 8.51
N PRO A 106 -15.72 2.89 8.36
CA PRO A 106 -14.88 2.04 9.21
C PRO A 106 -13.45 2.01 8.70
N ALA A 107 -12.47 2.05 9.60
CA ALA A 107 -11.16 1.43 9.38
C ALA A 107 -11.20 0.03 10.00
N LEU A 108 -10.84 -0.98 9.22
CA LEU A 108 -10.95 -2.39 9.60
C LEU A 108 -9.57 -3.03 9.56
N LEU A 109 -9.33 -4.00 10.45
CA LEU A 109 -8.04 -4.69 10.57
C LEU A 109 -6.87 -3.71 10.78
N CYS A 110 -7.07 -2.71 11.65
CA CYS A 110 -6.10 -1.64 11.89
C CYS A 110 -4.73 -2.21 12.26
N GLU A 111 -3.66 -1.59 11.77
CA GLU A 111 -2.27 -2.04 11.94
C GLU A 111 -2.03 -3.51 11.54
N PHE A 112 -2.85 -4.05 10.63
CA PHE A 112 -2.84 -5.45 10.26
C PHE A 112 -2.94 -6.36 11.50
N SER A 113 -3.90 -6.06 12.38
CA SER A 113 -4.05 -6.66 13.72
C SER A 113 -4.03 -8.19 13.74
N ALA A 114 -4.37 -8.84 12.62
CA ALA A 114 -4.17 -10.27 12.41
C ALA A 114 -3.75 -10.57 10.96
N PRO A 115 -2.97 -11.66 10.73
CA PRO A 115 -2.48 -12.02 9.40
C PRO A 115 -3.54 -12.73 8.55
N VAL A 116 -4.51 -11.96 8.05
CA VAL A 116 -5.69 -12.47 7.32
C VAL A 116 -5.91 -11.72 6.00
N LYS A 117 -6.65 -12.33 5.08
CA LYS A 117 -7.21 -11.63 3.90
C LYS A 117 -8.54 -11.00 4.30
N LEU A 118 -8.66 -9.68 4.19
CA LEU A 118 -9.90 -8.95 4.47
C LEU A 118 -10.77 -8.88 3.21
N GLU A 119 -12.03 -9.27 3.34
CA GLU A 119 -13.07 -9.09 2.32
C GLU A 119 -14.13 -8.12 2.86
N TYR A 120 -14.10 -6.88 2.38
CA TYR A 120 -15.13 -5.88 2.63
C TYR A 120 -15.42 -5.13 1.34
N LYS A 121 -16.69 -4.76 1.11
CA LYS A 121 -17.14 -4.10 -0.13
C LYS A 121 -16.92 -2.59 -0.04
N TRP A 122 -15.65 -2.19 -0.02
CA TRP A 122 -15.28 -0.78 0.01
C TRP A 122 -15.84 -0.01 -1.20
N SER A 123 -16.32 1.19 -0.95
CA SER A 123 -16.44 2.22 -1.98
C SER A 123 -15.14 3.03 -2.08
N ASP A 124 -14.85 3.54 -3.28
CA ASP A 124 -13.73 4.46 -3.48
C ASP A 124 -13.82 5.70 -2.57
N GLN A 125 -15.03 6.18 -2.29
CA GLN A 125 -15.23 7.32 -1.41
C GLN A 125 -14.79 7.01 0.03
N GLN A 126 -15.09 5.82 0.56
CA GLN A 126 -14.61 5.41 1.88
C GLN A 126 -13.08 5.30 1.90
N LEU A 127 -12.47 4.70 0.88
CA LEU A 127 -11.02 4.52 0.83
C LEU A 127 -10.29 5.87 0.71
N THR A 128 -10.75 6.74 -0.19
CA THR A 128 -10.18 8.10 -0.34
C THR A 128 -10.44 8.98 0.89
N PHE A 129 -11.54 8.75 1.62
CA PHE A 129 -11.78 9.37 2.92
C PHE A 129 -10.75 8.90 3.95
N LEU A 130 -10.51 7.59 4.08
CA LEU A 130 -9.53 7.02 5.02
C LEU A 130 -8.11 7.48 4.70
N MET A 131 -7.73 7.58 3.43
CA MET A 131 -6.43 8.14 3.01
C MET A 131 -6.19 9.57 3.54
N ARG A 132 -7.25 10.34 3.79
CA ARG A 132 -7.17 11.72 4.28
C ARG A 132 -7.34 11.85 5.79
N HIS A 133 -8.22 11.03 6.38
CA HIS A 133 -8.73 11.25 7.72
C HIS A 133 -8.33 10.17 8.73
N ALA A 134 -7.86 9.00 8.29
CA ALA A 134 -7.48 7.97 9.23
C ALA A 134 -6.34 8.46 10.14
N ARG A 135 -6.49 8.25 11.44
CA ARG A 135 -5.52 8.70 12.47
C ARG A 135 -4.21 7.92 12.42
N ASN A 136 -4.30 6.64 12.03
CA ASN A 136 -3.15 5.76 11.92
C ASN A 136 -2.59 5.80 10.49
N ASP A 137 -1.28 6.02 10.37
CA ASP A 137 -0.58 6.10 9.09
C ASP A 137 -0.70 4.79 8.28
N PHE A 138 -0.66 3.63 8.95
CA PHE A 138 -0.89 2.35 8.31
C PHE A 138 -2.28 2.27 7.68
N SER A 139 -3.33 2.76 8.37
CA SER A 139 -4.69 2.75 7.81
C SER A 139 -4.83 3.67 6.59
N ARG A 140 -4.11 4.81 6.55
CA ARG A 140 -4.06 5.67 5.36
C ARG A 140 -3.42 4.93 4.19
N TRP A 141 -2.31 4.23 4.44
CA TRP A 141 -1.62 3.41 3.45
C TRP A 141 -2.46 2.23 2.97
N ASP A 142 -3.06 1.46 3.88
CA ASP A 142 -3.84 0.26 3.54
C ASP A 142 -5.11 0.60 2.76
N ALA A 143 -5.73 1.76 3.05
CA ALA A 143 -6.82 2.29 2.24
C ALA A 143 -6.37 2.60 0.79
N ALA A 144 -5.17 3.15 0.62
CA ALA A 144 -4.60 3.39 -0.71
C ALA A 144 -4.33 2.07 -1.45
N GLN A 145 -3.84 1.03 -0.75
CA GLN A 145 -3.61 -0.29 -1.33
C GLN A 145 -4.91 -0.98 -1.74
N SER A 146 -5.94 -0.89 -0.90
CA SER A 146 -7.28 -1.40 -1.22
C SER A 146 -7.88 -0.70 -2.45
N LEU A 147 -7.65 0.61 -2.59
CA LEU A 147 -8.09 1.38 -3.75
C LEU A 147 -7.36 0.91 -5.01
N LEU A 148 -6.02 0.81 -4.95
CA LEU A 148 -5.20 0.33 -6.05
C LEU A 148 -5.56 -1.11 -6.45
N ALA A 149 -5.82 -2.00 -5.49
CA ALA A 149 -6.14 -3.40 -5.76
C ALA A 149 -7.38 -3.54 -6.66
N THR A 150 -8.39 -2.69 -6.48
CA THR A 150 -9.59 -2.64 -7.35
C THR A 150 -9.20 -2.32 -8.79
N TYR A 151 -8.39 -1.28 -8.99
CA TYR A 151 -7.99 -0.82 -10.33
C TYR A 151 -6.92 -1.70 -10.98
N ILE A 152 -6.07 -2.38 -10.20
CA ILE A 152 -5.14 -3.39 -10.70
C ILE A 152 -5.93 -4.59 -11.25
N LYS A 153 -6.90 -5.12 -10.48
CA LYS A 153 -7.78 -6.21 -10.92
C LYS A 153 -8.54 -5.86 -12.20
N LEU A 154 -9.14 -4.67 -12.23
CA LEU A 154 -9.82 -4.14 -13.41
C LEU A 154 -8.89 -4.15 -14.63
N ASN A 155 -7.69 -3.58 -14.49
CA ASN A 155 -6.82 -3.36 -15.63
C ASN A 155 -6.08 -4.61 -16.10
N VAL A 156 -5.81 -5.58 -15.22
CA VAL A 156 -5.32 -6.91 -15.64
C VAL A 156 -6.37 -7.62 -16.49
N ASN A 157 -7.64 -7.60 -16.09
CA ASN A 157 -8.72 -8.17 -16.89
C ASN A 157 -8.90 -7.48 -18.25
N ARG A 158 -8.77 -6.15 -18.29
CA ARG A 158 -8.81 -5.35 -19.53
C ARG A 158 -7.62 -5.68 -20.44
N HIS A 159 -6.42 -5.81 -19.89
CA HIS A 159 -5.22 -6.16 -20.65
C HIS A 159 -5.38 -7.52 -21.34
N GLN A 160 -5.90 -8.52 -20.63
CA GLN A 160 -6.19 -9.85 -21.20
C GLN A 160 -7.20 -9.82 -22.37
N GLN A 161 -8.01 -8.75 -22.44
CA GLN A 161 -8.97 -8.52 -23.53
C GLN A 161 -8.43 -7.56 -24.60
N GLY A 162 -7.15 -7.15 -24.53
CA GLY A 162 -6.55 -6.19 -25.46
C GLY A 162 -7.07 -4.76 -25.31
N GLN A 163 -7.60 -4.40 -24.14
CA GLN A 163 -8.15 -3.07 -23.86
C GLN A 163 -7.12 -2.20 -23.13
N PRO A 164 -7.12 -0.87 -23.36
CA PRO A 164 -6.21 0.04 -22.67
C PRO A 164 -6.57 0.22 -21.19
N LEU A 165 -5.61 0.75 -20.42
CA LEU A 165 -5.80 1.11 -19.01
C LEU A 165 -7.00 2.05 -18.84
N SER A 166 -7.77 1.84 -17.78
CA SER A 166 -8.84 2.73 -17.31
C SER A 166 -8.61 3.04 -15.84
N LEU A 167 -8.49 4.33 -15.53
CA LEU A 167 -8.37 4.84 -14.16
C LEU A 167 -9.26 6.07 -14.03
N PRO A 168 -10.24 6.07 -13.12
CA PRO A 168 -11.06 7.25 -12.86
C PRO A 168 -10.25 8.43 -12.31
N ILE A 169 -10.63 9.63 -12.70
CA ILE A 169 -9.95 10.88 -12.31
C ILE A 169 -9.87 11.03 -10.78
N HIS A 170 -10.94 10.68 -10.06
CA HIS A 170 -10.96 10.82 -8.59
C HIS A 170 -9.93 9.93 -7.88
N VAL A 171 -9.45 8.86 -8.52
CA VAL A 171 -8.36 8.02 -8.00
C VAL A 171 -7.04 8.75 -8.13
N ALA A 172 -6.74 9.33 -9.30
CA ALA A 172 -5.55 10.15 -9.49
C ALA A 172 -5.56 11.36 -8.55
N ASP A 173 -6.71 12.00 -8.34
CA ASP A 173 -6.87 13.11 -7.40
C ASP A 173 -6.63 12.71 -5.94
N ALA A 174 -6.89 11.45 -5.57
CA ALA A 174 -6.55 10.95 -4.24
C ALA A 174 -5.03 10.92 -4.01
N PHE A 175 -4.26 10.47 -5.01
CA PHE A 175 -2.79 10.53 -4.96
C PHE A 175 -2.26 11.96 -5.07
N ARG A 176 -2.91 12.83 -5.86
CA ARG A 176 -2.60 14.28 -5.91
C ARG A 176 -2.75 14.92 -4.54
N ALA A 177 -3.83 14.61 -3.82
CA ALA A 177 -4.08 15.13 -2.49
C ALA A 177 -3.00 14.69 -1.48
N ILE A 178 -2.51 13.45 -1.58
CA ILE A 178 -1.39 12.97 -0.75
C ILE A 178 -0.09 13.70 -1.09
N LEU A 179 0.18 13.88 -2.38
CA LEU A 179 1.40 14.56 -2.85
C LEU A 179 1.46 16.03 -2.43
N LEU A 180 0.30 16.69 -2.30
CA LEU A 180 0.17 18.10 -1.92
C LEU A 180 -0.14 18.33 -0.42
N ASP A 181 -0.24 17.26 0.38
CA ASP A 181 -0.52 17.38 1.81
C ASP A 181 0.77 17.73 2.58
N GLU A 182 0.98 19.02 2.89
CA GLU A 182 2.16 19.47 3.64
C GLU A 182 2.24 18.91 5.08
N LYS A 183 1.15 18.33 5.60
CA LYS A 183 1.09 17.80 6.98
C LYS A 183 1.43 16.31 7.05
N ILE A 184 1.43 15.59 5.93
CA ILE A 184 1.74 14.17 5.91
C ILE A 184 3.23 13.96 6.21
N ASP A 185 3.57 12.88 6.92
CA ASP A 185 4.95 12.44 7.02
C ASP A 185 5.46 12.08 5.61
N PRO A 186 6.59 12.66 5.13
CA PRO A 186 7.18 12.29 3.85
C PRO A 186 7.43 10.79 3.67
N ALA A 187 7.74 10.06 4.75
CA ALA A 187 7.91 8.61 4.70
C ALA A 187 6.57 7.92 4.35
N LEU A 188 5.46 8.32 4.98
CA LEU A 188 4.14 7.81 4.65
C LEU A 188 3.73 8.17 3.22
N ALA A 189 3.94 9.42 2.79
CA ALA A 189 3.63 9.81 1.42
C ALA A 189 4.41 8.96 0.40
N ALA A 190 5.69 8.70 0.66
CA ALA A 190 6.51 7.86 -0.20
C ALA A 190 5.97 6.42 -0.29
N GLU A 191 5.50 5.84 0.81
CA GLU A 191 4.90 4.50 0.83
C GLU A 191 3.54 4.47 0.11
N ILE A 192 2.67 5.46 0.33
CA ILE A 192 1.38 5.56 -0.37
C ILE A 192 1.59 5.70 -1.90
N LEU A 193 2.57 6.50 -2.31
CA LEU A 193 2.93 6.70 -3.71
C LEU A 193 3.74 5.53 -4.29
N THR A 194 4.12 4.54 -3.48
CA THR A 194 4.79 3.34 -3.97
C THR A 194 3.77 2.30 -4.40
N LEU A 195 3.50 2.23 -5.71
CA LEU A 195 2.69 1.15 -6.28
C LEU A 195 3.18 -0.24 -5.83
N PRO A 196 2.25 -1.18 -5.55
CA PRO A 196 2.58 -2.56 -5.23
C PRO A 196 3.58 -3.18 -6.20
N SER A 197 4.44 -4.05 -5.69
CA SER A 197 5.32 -4.89 -6.50
C SER A 197 4.51 -5.90 -7.33
N ALA A 198 5.13 -6.49 -8.35
CA ALA A 198 4.49 -7.53 -9.14
C ALA A 198 4.06 -8.75 -8.29
N ASN A 199 4.80 -9.07 -7.23
CA ASN A 199 4.48 -10.16 -6.31
C ASN A 199 3.25 -9.82 -5.45
N GLU A 200 3.17 -8.60 -4.92
CA GLU A 200 1.98 -8.14 -4.19
C GLU A 200 0.74 -8.10 -5.10
N MET A 201 0.89 -7.65 -6.34
CA MET A 201 -0.19 -7.69 -7.33
C MET A 201 -0.61 -9.13 -7.66
N ALA A 202 0.32 -10.08 -7.72
CA ALA A 202 0.02 -11.47 -8.03
C ALA A 202 -0.89 -12.12 -6.98
N GLU A 203 -0.70 -11.79 -5.70
CA GLU A 203 -1.54 -12.29 -4.59
C GLU A 203 -3.02 -11.86 -4.66
N LEU A 204 -3.35 -10.89 -5.52
CA LEU A 204 -4.71 -10.46 -5.80
C LEU A 204 -5.49 -11.43 -6.71
N PHE A 205 -4.80 -12.39 -7.35
CA PHE A 205 -5.37 -13.26 -8.36
C PHE A 205 -5.21 -14.74 -8.00
N ALA A 206 -6.23 -15.55 -8.31
CA ALA A 206 -6.14 -17.00 -8.15
C ALA A 206 -5.28 -17.65 -9.25
N ILE A 207 -5.28 -17.07 -10.45
CA ILE A 207 -4.42 -17.47 -11.58
C ILE A 207 -3.59 -16.26 -11.95
N ILE A 208 -2.27 -16.40 -11.85
CA ILE A 208 -1.32 -15.30 -12.05
C ILE A 208 -1.01 -15.17 -13.54
N ASP A 209 -1.23 -13.96 -14.08
CA ASP A 209 -0.77 -13.56 -15.41
C ASP A 209 0.37 -12.53 -15.25
N PRO A 210 1.64 -12.97 -15.24
CA PRO A 210 2.76 -12.10 -14.92
C PRO A 210 2.99 -11.01 -15.98
N LEU A 211 2.67 -11.29 -17.25
CA LEU A 211 2.81 -10.32 -18.34
C LEU A 211 1.77 -9.21 -18.21
N ALA A 212 0.51 -9.56 -17.92
CA ALA A 212 -0.53 -8.57 -17.68
C ALA A 212 -0.24 -7.73 -16.44
N ILE A 213 0.25 -8.34 -15.34
CA ILE A 213 0.62 -7.61 -14.12
C ILE A 213 1.74 -6.60 -14.41
N ALA A 214 2.81 -7.01 -15.09
CA ALA A 214 3.92 -6.12 -15.42
C ALA A 214 3.45 -4.95 -16.31
N ALA A 215 2.69 -5.24 -17.37
CA ALA A 215 2.17 -4.23 -18.29
C ALA A 215 1.22 -3.24 -17.60
N VAL A 216 0.33 -3.72 -16.71
CA VAL A 216 -0.59 -2.86 -15.95
C VAL A 216 0.15 -1.99 -14.96
N ARG A 217 1.17 -2.52 -14.28
CA ARG A 217 1.99 -1.74 -13.34
C ARG A 217 2.73 -0.60 -14.06
N GLU A 218 3.30 -0.87 -15.22
CA GLU A 218 3.92 0.18 -16.05
C GLU A 218 2.88 1.20 -16.53
N ALA A 219 1.74 0.74 -17.04
CA ALA A 219 0.68 1.62 -17.53
C ALA A 219 0.10 2.52 -16.43
N LEU A 220 -0.11 2.00 -15.21
CA LEU A 220 -0.49 2.79 -14.04
C LEU A 220 0.58 3.83 -13.69
N THR A 221 1.86 3.43 -13.71
CA THR A 221 2.98 4.35 -13.46
C THR A 221 2.98 5.51 -14.46
N ARG A 222 2.89 5.21 -15.76
CA ARG A 222 2.82 6.21 -16.84
C ARG A 222 1.60 7.13 -16.72
N THR A 223 0.45 6.57 -16.34
CA THR A 223 -0.79 7.34 -16.19
C THR A 223 -0.66 8.33 -15.04
N LEU A 224 -0.22 7.89 -13.86
CA LEU A 224 0.00 8.79 -12.73
C LEU A 224 1.12 9.81 -13.03
N ALA A 225 2.21 9.40 -13.66
CA ALA A 225 3.29 10.29 -14.06
C ALA A 225 2.81 11.43 -14.97
N LYS A 226 1.89 11.13 -15.89
CA LYS A 226 1.29 12.13 -16.78
C LYS A 226 0.32 13.05 -16.05
N GLU A 227 -0.62 12.48 -15.28
CA GLU A 227 -1.68 13.26 -14.63
C GLU A 227 -1.16 14.15 -13.48
N LEU A 228 -0.04 13.77 -12.86
CA LEU A 228 0.55 14.44 -11.69
C LEU A 228 1.94 15.04 -11.99
N ALA A 229 2.26 15.29 -13.25
CA ALA A 229 3.62 15.67 -13.68
C ALA A 229 4.15 16.91 -12.96
N ASP A 230 3.34 17.97 -12.89
CA ASP A 230 3.71 19.24 -12.27
C ASP A 230 3.92 19.09 -10.76
N GLU A 231 3.03 18.36 -10.09
CA GLU A 231 3.14 18.09 -8.66
C GLU A 231 4.33 17.20 -8.32
N PHE A 232 4.60 16.15 -9.11
CA PHE A 232 5.77 15.30 -8.89
C PHE A 232 7.06 16.10 -9.04
N LEU A 233 7.13 16.99 -10.03
CA LEU A 233 8.29 17.85 -10.21
C LEU A 233 8.45 18.85 -9.05
N ALA A 234 7.35 19.45 -8.59
CA ALA A 234 7.36 20.37 -7.46
C ALA A 234 7.85 19.68 -6.17
N VAL A 235 7.29 18.53 -5.83
CA VAL A 235 7.64 17.76 -4.61
C VAL A 235 9.04 17.17 -4.69
N TYR A 236 9.48 16.70 -5.86
CA TYR A 236 10.85 16.26 -6.10
C TYR A 236 11.86 17.37 -5.79
N ASN A 237 11.60 18.60 -6.25
CA ASN A 237 12.47 19.74 -6.01
C ASN A 237 12.41 20.20 -4.54
N ALA A 238 11.23 20.22 -3.93
CA ALA A 238 11.03 20.65 -2.54
C ALA A 238 11.71 19.73 -1.50
N ASN A 239 11.90 18.44 -1.85
CA ASN A 239 12.53 17.45 -0.97
C ASN A 239 14.03 17.25 -1.23
N LYS A 240 14.68 18.15 -2.00
CA LYS A 240 16.14 18.14 -2.14
C LYS A 240 16.80 18.43 -0.78
N LEU A 241 17.78 17.60 -0.41
CA LEU A 241 18.58 17.78 0.80
C LEU A 241 19.95 18.37 0.44
N ASP A 242 20.50 19.20 1.34
CA ASP A 242 21.81 19.85 1.16
C ASP A 242 22.99 18.92 1.45
N GLY A 243 22.75 17.77 2.09
CA GLY A 243 23.78 16.77 2.35
C GLY A 243 23.20 15.50 2.95
N TYR A 244 23.95 14.41 2.83
CA TYR A 244 23.52 13.09 3.28
C TYR A 244 23.62 12.88 4.80
N ARG A 245 22.51 12.43 5.40
CA ARG A 245 22.45 11.91 6.77
C ARG A 245 21.63 10.62 6.85
N VAL A 246 22.01 9.75 7.78
CA VAL A 246 21.27 8.54 8.14
C VAL A 246 20.37 8.87 9.34
N GLU A 247 19.42 9.77 9.12
CA GLU A 247 18.43 10.22 10.10
C GLU A 247 17.03 10.02 9.53
N HIS A 248 16.04 9.66 10.36
CA HIS A 248 14.70 9.28 9.90
C HIS A 248 14.02 10.36 9.04
N ALA A 249 14.12 11.63 9.43
CA ALA A 249 13.54 12.74 8.67
C ALA A 249 14.16 12.90 7.27
N ASP A 250 15.50 12.79 7.18
CA ASP A 250 16.23 12.86 5.92
C ASP A 250 15.94 11.63 5.04
N ILE A 251 15.77 10.45 5.65
CA ILE A 251 15.36 9.22 4.95
C ILE A 251 13.95 9.38 4.36
N GLY A 252 12.99 9.91 5.12
CA GLY A 252 11.62 10.14 4.65
C GLY A 252 11.58 11.09 3.44
N LYS A 253 12.24 12.25 3.54
CA LYS A 253 12.34 13.22 2.43
C LYS A 253 13.00 12.63 1.19
N ARG A 254 14.11 11.89 1.39
CA ARG A 254 14.82 11.22 0.30
C ARG A 254 13.99 10.11 -0.35
N SER A 255 13.23 9.36 0.45
CA SER A 255 12.29 8.35 -0.05
C SER A 255 11.23 9.00 -0.94
N LEU A 256 10.55 10.05 -0.45
CA LEU A 256 9.54 10.78 -1.21
C LEU A 256 10.10 11.37 -2.50
N ARG A 257 11.28 12.00 -2.43
CA ARG A 257 11.98 12.55 -3.60
C ARG A 257 12.26 11.47 -4.65
N ASN A 258 12.78 10.31 -4.23
CA ASN A 258 13.10 9.21 -5.14
C ASN A 258 11.85 8.52 -5.70
N THR A 259 10.75 8.46 -4.94
CA THR A 259 9.44 8.03 -5.44
C THR A 259 8.92 8.98 -6.51
N CYS A 260 9.04 10.30 -6.32
CA CYS A 260 8.69 11.28 -7.35
C CYS A 260 9.57 11.11 -8.60
N LEU A 261 10.88 10.93 -8.43
CA LEU A 261 11.80 10.68 -9.55
C LEU A 261 11.39 9.45 -10.37
N ARG A 262 10.93 8.38 -9.71
CA ARG A 262 10.43 7.17 -10.37
C ARG A 262 9.28 7.49 -11.33
N TYR A 263 8.32 8.33 -10.94
CA TYR A 263 7.24 8.74 -11.83
C TYR A 263 7.72 9.67 -12.94
N LEU A 264 8.56 10.66 -12.61
CA LEU A 264 9.13 11.59 -13.58
C LEU A 264 9.92 10.86 -14.69
N ALA A 265 10.54 9.72 -14.38
CA ALA A 265 11.21 8.85 -15.36
C ALA A 265 10.29 8.40 -16.51
N PHE A 266 9.00 8.22 -16.24
CA PHE A 266 7.99 7.76 -17.21
C PHE A 266 7.19 8.90 -17.85
N GLY A 267 7.56 10.15 -17.57
CA GLY A 267 6.95 11.38 -18.12
C GLY A 267 7.57 11.79 -19.46
N ASP A 268 7.88 13.08 -19.60
CA ASP A 268 8.57 13.62 -20.78
C ASP A 268 10.01 13.09 -20.85
N THR A 269 10.37 12.46 -21.97
CA THR A 269 11.66 11.76 -22.12
C THR A 269 12.86 12.69 -22.00
N GLU A 270 12.80 13.92 -22.52
CA GLU A 270 13.93 14.85 -22.48
C GLU A 270 14.15 15.38 -21.06
N LEU A 271 13.07 15.74 -20.37
CA LEU A 271 13.12 16.15 -18.97
C LEU A 271 13.58 15.01 -18.07
N ALA A 272 13.03 13.81 -18.25
CA ALA A 272 13.39 12.62 -17.48
C ALA A 272 14.88 12.30 -17.59
N ASP A 273 15.41 12.25 -18.83
CA ASP A 273 16.82 11.95 -19.10
C ASP A 273 17.77 12.95 -18.42
N LYS A 274 17.42 14.25 -18.48
CA LYS A 274 18.16 15.32 -17.79
C LYS A 274 18.13 15.19 -16.28
N LEU A 275 16.95 15.00 -15.69
CA LEU A 275 16.79 14.92 -14.23
C LEU A 275 17.51 13.72 -13.63
N ILE A 276 17.39 12.56 -14.27
CA ILE A 276 17.98 11.30 -13.82
C ILE A 276 19.50 11.33 -13.97
N SER A 277 20.00 11.77 -15.12
CA SER A 277 21.44 11.97 -15.31
C SER A 277 22.00 12.95 -14.29
N ALA A 278 21.32 14.07 -14.05
CA ALA A 278 21.76 15.06 -13.07
C ALA A 278 21.78 14.49 -11.65
N GLN A 279 20.75 13.75 -11.22
CA GLN A 279 20.74 13.14 -9.90
C GLN A 279 21.87 12.11 -9.75
N TYR A 280 22.09 11.23 -10.74
CA TYR A 280 23.14 10.22 -10.67
C TYR A 280 24.53 10.85 -10.49
N HIS A 281 24.88 11.85 -11.30
CA HIS A 281 26.20 12.46 -11.29
C HIS A 281 26.47 13.35 -10.06
N HIS A 282 25.42 13.96 -9.50
CA HIS A 282 25.53 14.86 -8.34
C HIS A 282 25.21 14.17 -7.00
N ALA A 283 24.82 12.89 -7.01
CA ALA A 283 24.54 12.15 -5.79
C ALA A 283 25.80 12.04 -4.91
N ASP A 284 25.69 12.47 -3.66
CA ASP A 284 26.72 12.33 -2.63
C ASP A 284 26.57 11.02 -1.82
N ASN A 285 25.57 10.20 -2.17
CA ASN A 285 25.23 8.97 -1.49
C ASN A 285 24.68 7.90 -2.45
N MET A 286 24.79 6.63 -2.05
CA MET A 286 24.39 5.50 -2.90
C MET A 286 22.87 5.38 -3.08
N THR A 287 22.07 5.87 -2.13
CA THR A 287 20.59 5.82 -2.24
C THR A 287 20.10 6.62 -3.44
N ASP A 288 20.59 7.84 -3.62
CA ASP A 288 20.16 8.71 -4.71
C ASP A 288 20.74 8.29 -6.07
N ALA A 289 21.99 7.81 -6.09
CA ALA A 289 22.62 7.28 -7.30
C ALA A 289 21.88 6.04 -7.82
N LEU A 290 21.54 5.09 -6.93
CA LEU A 290 20.79 3.90 -7.30
C LEU A 290 19.35 4.20 -7.70
N ALA A 291 18.69 5.15 -7.03
CA ALA A 291 17.34 5.55 -7.42
C ALA A 291 17.32 6.10 -8.86
N ALA A 292 18.30 6.93 -9.22
CA ALA A 292 18.45 7.44 -10.57
C ALA A 292 18.76 6.32 -11.58
N LEU A 293 19.72 5.44 -11.29
CA LEU A 293 20.07 4.32 -12.16
C LEU A 293 18.89 3.36 -12.38
N ALA A 294 18.18 3.00 -11.31
CA ALA A 294 17.00 2.14 -11.37
C ALA A 294 15.87 2.78 -12.19
N ALA A 295 15.66 4.10 -12.05
CA ALA A 295 14.70 4.83 -12.86
C ALA A 295 15.07 4.86 -14.35
N ALA A 296 16.35 5.06 -14.69
CA ALA A 296 16.84 5.01 -16.07
C ALA A 296 16.61 3.64 -16.72
N VAL A 297 16.88 2.56 -15.97
CA VAL A 297 16.65 1.19 -16.43
C VAL A 297 15.16 0.90 -16.61
N ALA A 298 14.34 1.24 -15.62
CA ALA A 298 12.91 0.95 -15.64
C ALA A 298 12.18 1.68 -16.78
N ALA A 299 12.52 2.94 -17.03
CA ALA A 299 11.91 3.75 -18.09
C ALA A 299 12.61 3.64 -19.45
N GLN A 300 13.71 2.87 -19.54
CA GLN A 300 14.53 2.69 -20.75
C GLN A 300 15.02 4.02 -21.35
N LEU A 301 15.53 4.90 -20.50
CA LEU A 301 15.97 6.23 -20.91
C LEU A 301 17.28 6.20 -21.72
N PRO A 302 17.53 7.20 -22.59
CA PRO A 302 18.77 7.29 -23.37
C PRO A 302 20.05 7.22 -22.53
N CYS A 303 20.09 7.83 -21.35
CA CYS A 303 21.25 7.82 -20.46
C CYS A 303 21.55 6.43 -19.84
N ARG A 304 20.61 5.48 -19.87
CA ARG A 304 20.70 4.19 -19.17
C ARG A 304 22.03 3.48 -19.38
N ASP A 305 22.44 3.28 -20.64
CA ASP A 305 23.62 2.48 -20.96
C ASP A 305 24.91 3.15 -20.49
N ALA A 306 24.98 4.48 -20.61
CA ALA A 306 26.12 5.25 -20.08
C ALA A 306 26.21 5.15 -18.56
N LEU A 307 25.09 5.36 -17.85
CA LEU A 307 25.07 5.28 -16.38
C LEU A 307 25.39 3.87 -15.87
N MET A 308 24.88 2.82 -16.55
CA MET A 308 25.19 1.43 -16.22
C MET A 308 26.67 1.11 -16.40
N GLN A 309 27.30 1.58 -17.49
CA GLN A 309 28.73 1.38 -17.73
C GLN A 309 29.58 2.16 -16.71
N GLU A 310 29.23 3.41 -16.41
CA GLU A 310 29.94 4.21 -15.40
C GLU A 310 29.86 3.59 -14.00
N TYR A 311 28.72 2.96 -13.67
CA TYR A 311 28.57 2.26 -12.40
C TYR A 311 29.49 1.02 -12.35
N ASP A 312 29.53 0.24 -13.42
CA ASP A 312 30.42 -0.94 -13.54
C ASP A 312 31.88 -0.52 -13.43
N ASP A 313 32.34 0.42 -14.27
CA ASP A 313 33.72 0.94 -14.27
C ASP A 313 34.17 1.45 -12.90
N LYS A 314 33.25 2.02 -12.12
CA LYS A 314 33.54 2.57 -10.79
C LYS A 314 33.51 1.51 -9.68
N TRP A 315 32.61 0.53 -9.75
CA TRP A 315 32.28 -0.34 -8.61
C TRP A 315 32.53 -1.83 -8.86
N HIS A 316 33.03 -2.25 -10.02
CA HIS A 316 33.24 -3.66 -10.38
C HIS A 316 34.06 -4.49 -9.37
N GLN A 317 34.87 -3.84 -8.53
CA GLN A 317 35.68 -4.50 -7.49
C GLN A 317 34.94 -4.68 -6.15
N ASP A 318 33.78 -4.05 -5.94
CA ASP A 318 32.96 -4.18 -4.74
C ASP A 318 31.71 -5.03 -5.02
N GLY A 319 31.79 -6.31 -4.63
CA GLY A 319 30.71 -7.27 -4.88
C GLY A 319 29.36 -6.84 -4.32
N LEU A 320 29.31 -6.22 -3.14
CA LEU A 320 28.05 -5.79 -2.52
C LEU A 320 27.41 -4.63 -3.27
N VAL A 321 28.22 -3.78 -3.90
CA VAL A 321 27.76 -2.66 -4.71
C VAL A 321 27.32 -3.15 -6.10
N MET A 322 27.99 -4.16 -6.65
CA MET A 322 27.62 -4.80 -7.91
C MET A 322 26.36 -5.67 -7.81
N ASP A 323 26.08 -6.28 -6.66
CA ASP A 323 24.79 -6.96 -6.42
C ASP A 323 23.59 -6.04 -6.69
N LYS A 324 23.72 -4.74 -6.36
CA LYS A 324 22.69 -3.72 -6.63
C LYS A 324 22.59 -3.31 -8.09
N TRP A 325 23.64 -3.50 -8.88
CA TRP A 325 23.66 -3.29 -10.32
C TRP A 325 23.03 -4.46 -11.08
N PHE A 326 23.26 -5.69 -10.60
CA PHE A 326 22.68 -6.89 -11.20
C PHE A 326 21.15 -6.94 -11.06
N ILE A 327 20.58 -6.45 -9.94
CA ILE A 327 19.12 -6.49 -9.73
C ILE A 327 18.36 -5.74 -10.85
N PRO A 328 18.62 -4.45 -11.15
CA PRO A 328 18.01 -3.78 -12.30
C PRO A 328 18.35 -4.41 -13.64
N ALA A 329 19.59 -4.88 -13.83
CA ALA A 329 20.02 -5.51 -15.08
C ALA A 329 19.23 -6.79 -15.43
N VAL A 330 18.82 -7.56 -14.41
CA VAL A 330 18.02 -8.78 -14.59
C VAL A 330 16.52 -8.49 -14.76
N HIS A 331 16.03 -7.35 -14.28
CA HIS A 331 14.61 -6.95 -14.36
C HIS A 331 14.31 -6.01 -15.54
N GLN A 332 15.09 -6.07 -16.61
CA GLN A 332 14.85 -5.24 -17.79
C GLN A 332 13.52 -5.60 -18.47
N PRO A 333 12.65 -4.61 -18.78
CA PRO A 333 11.43 -4.89 -19.54
C PRO A 333 11.82 -5.31 -20.97
N GLY A 334 11.64 -6.59 -21.30
CA GLY A 334 11.91 -7.15 -22.63
C GLY A 334 13.09 -8.12 -22.75
N GLY A 335 13.67 -8.57 -21.62
CA GLY A 335 14.65 -9.66 -21.56
C GLY A 335 14.04 -11.05 -21.40
#